data_AF-A0A4U3A962-F1
#
_entry.id   AF-A0A4U3A962-F1
#
_cell.length_a   1.000
_cell.length_b   1.000
_cell.length_c   1.000
_cell.angle_alpha   90.00
_cell.angle_beta   90.00
_cell.angle_gamma   90.00
#
_symmetry.space_group_name_H-M   'P 1'
#
loop_
_entity.id
_entity.type
_entity.pdbx_description
1 polymer ?
#
loop_
_entity_poly.entity_id
_entity_poly.type
_entity_poly.pdbx_seq_one_letter_code
_entity_poly.pdbx_strand_id
1 'polypeptide(L)' 'TAEQIALKNVNGVVKEIDLEHKDGNSVYEIEVETNTDEEEIYIDARNGNVITNKEIESIKISQEDDDNEGLDD' A
#
# COMPACT_ATOMS: atom_id res chain seq x y z
N THR A 1 -14.34 1.08 7.63
CA THR A 1 -13.61 1.70 6.50
C THR A 1 -12.19 1.19 6.49
N ALA A 2 -11.42 1.45 5.43
CA ALA A 2 -10.00 1.06 5.38
C ALA A 2 -9.22 1.70 6.55
N GLU A 3 -9.47 2.98 6.84
CA GLU A 3 -8.98 3.69 8.04
C GLU A 3 -9.20 2.91 9.35
N GLN A 4 -10.43 2.45 9.62
CA GLN A 4 -10.73 1.69 10.84
C GLN A 4 -10.02 0.34 10.92
N ILE A 5 -9.69 -0.26 9.77
CA ILE A 5 -8.96 -1.51 9.72
C ILE A 5 -7.47 -1.24 10.00
N ALA A 6 -6.90 -0.18 9.42
CA ALA A 6 -5.53 0.25 9.72
C ALA A 6 -5.35 0.58 11.21
N LEU A 7 -6.23 1.39 11.79
CA LEU A 7 -6.19 1.77 13.22
C LEU A 7 -6.43 0.61 14.20
N LYS A 8 -6.91 -0.54 13.72
CA LYS A 8 -6.98 -1.78 14.53
C LYS A 8 -5.67 -2.55 14.56
N ASN A 9 -4.82 -2.35 13.55
CA ASN A 9 -3.54 -3.03 13.42
C ASN A 9 -2.40 -2.17 13.98
N VAL A 10 -2.47 -0.85 13.75
CA VAL A 10 -1.44 0.11 14.19
C VAL A 10 -2.06 1.13 15.12
N ASN A 11 -1.38 1.36 16.25
CA ASN A 11 -1.83 2.31 17.25
C ASN A 11 -1.20 3.69 16.98
N GLY A 12 -1.87 4.50 16.15
CA GLY A 12 -1.39 5.82 15.72
C GLY A 12 -2.50 6.72 15.19
N VAL A 13 -2.13 7.70 14.38
CA VAL A 13 -3.04 8.64 13.71
C VAL A 13 -2.89 8.49 12.20
N VAL A 14 -4.01 8.30 11.51
CA VAL A 14 -3.98 8.27 10.04
C VAL A 14 -3.62 9.64 9.50
N LYS A 15 -2.57 9.69 8.68
CA LYS A 15 -2.10 10.90 7.98
C LYS A 15 -2.73 11.00 6.61
N GLU A 16 -2.65 9.92 5.85
CA GLU A 16 -3.02 9.88 4.45
C GLU A 16 -3.68 8.53 4.12
N ILE A 17 -4.59 8.56 3.15
CA ILE A 17 -5.27 7.38 2.62
C ILE A 17 -5.31 7.55 1.11
N ASP A 18 -4.52 6.76 0.40
CA ASP A 18 -4.49 6.73 -1.05
C ASP A 18 -5.07 5.43 -1.61
N LEU A 19 -5.63 5.52 -2.82
CA LEU A 19 -6.18 4.38 -3.54
C LEU A 19 -5.36 4.13 -4.80
N GLU A 20 -4.45 3.17 -4.71
CA GLU A 20 -3.59 2.71 -5.80
C GLU A 20 -4.30 1.66 -6.65
N HIS A 21 -4.03 1.67 -7.96
CA HIS A 21 -4.52 0.67 -8.90
C HIS A 21 -3.34 -0.06 -9.55
N LYS A 22 -3.12 -1.32 -9.17
CA LYS A 22 -2.01 -2.16 -9.65
C LYS A 22 -2.55 -3.40 -10.34
N ASP A 23 -2.28 -3.55 -11.65
CA ASP A 23 -2.68 -4.72 -12.45
C ASP A 23 -4.17 -5.10 -12.29
N GLY A 24 -5.02 -4.07 -12.29
CA GLY A 24 -6.46 -4.19 -12.10
C GLY A 24 -6.91 -4.38 -10.65
N ASN A 25 -5.99 -4.58 -9.70
CA ASN A 25 -6.29 -4.63 -8.26
C ASN A 25 -6.28 -3.23 -7.66
N SER A 26 -7.30 -2.91 -6.87
CA SER A 26 -7.41 -1.65 -6.14
C SER A 26 -6.94 -1.88 -4.71
N VAL A 27 -5.97 -1.12 -4.23
CA VAL A 27 -5.37 -1.25 -2.90
C VAL A 27 -5.39 0.12 -2.22
N TYR A 28 -5.89 0.16 -0.99
CA TYR A 28 -5.72 1.31 -0.13
C TYR A 28 -4.35 1.27 0.53
N GLU A 29 -3.59 2.34 0.39
CA GLU A 29 -2.38 2.62 1.15
C GLU A 29 -2.72 3.64 2.24
N ILE A 30 -2.46 3.29 3.49
CA ILE A 30 -2.81 4.11 4.64
C ILE A 30 -1.55 4.38 5.42
N GLU A 31 -1.15 5.64 5.48
CA GLU A 31 -0.04 6.08 6.29
C GLU A 31 -0.53 6.41 7.70
N VAL A 32 0.07 5.75 8.68
CA VAL A 32 -0.26 5.91 10.10
C VAL A 32 0.98 6.43 10.83
N GLU A 33 0.92 7.67 11.30
CA GLU A 33 1.95 8.23 12.17
C GLU A 33 1.80 7.62 13.57
N THR A 34 2.86 6.96 14.03
CA THR A 34 2.99 6.46 15.39
C THR A 34 3.87 7.39 16.23
N ASN A 35 4.14 7.02 17.49
CA ASN A 35 5.01 7.82 18.34
C ASN A 35 6.50 7.72 17.97
N THR A 36 6.89 6.71 17.20
CA THR A 36 8.29 6.47 16.84
C THR A 36 8.54 6.72 15.35
N ASP A 37 7.63 6.24 14.50
CA ASP A 37 7.80 6.22 13.04
C ASP A 37 6.44 6.25 12.31
N GLU A 38 6.46 6.38 10.99
CA GLU A 38 5.29 6.19 10.13
C GLU A 38 5.19 4.72 9.69
N GLU A 39 4.00 4.14 9.82
CA GLU A 39 3.71 2.80 9.31
C GLU A 39 2.70 2.85 8.17
N GLU A 40 3.02 2.16 7.08
CA GLU A 40 2.15 2.00 5.92
C GLU A 40 1.34 0.71 6.05
N ILE A 41 0.01 0.82 5.99
CA ILE A 41 -0.91 -0.30 6.00
C ILE A 41 -1.63 -0.40 4.66
N TYR A 42 -1.47 -1.55 4.01
CA TYR A 42 -2.09 -1.84 2.73
C TYR A 42 -3.33 -2.71 2.89
N ILE A 43 -4.43 -2.33 2.24
CA ILE A 43 -5.73 -3.00 2.37
C ILE A 43 -6.34 -3.20 0.99
N ASP A 44 -6.75 -4.42 0.66
CA ASP A 44 -7.48 -4.72 -0.58
C ASP A 44 -8.82 -3.96 -0.58
N ALA A 45 -8.99 -3.08 -1.57
CA ALA A 45 -10.16 -2.21 -1.64
C ALA A 45 -11.46 -2.94 -2.00
N ARG A 46 -11.37 -4.17 -2.53
CA ARG A 46 -12.53 -4.99 -2.95
C ARG A 46 -13.14 -5.76 -1.78
N ASN A 47 -12.29 -6.27 -0.88
CA ASN A 47 -12.72 -7.15 0.21
C ASN A 47 -12.38 -6.63 1.63
N GLY A 48 -11.52 -5.61 1.76
CA GLY A 48 -11.10 -5.05 3.04
C GLY A 48 -10.06 -5.89 3.79
N ASN A 49 -9.40 -6.85 3.14
CA ASN A 49 -8.34 -7.65 3.76
C ASN A 49 -7.05 -6.84 3.87
N VAL A 50 -6.39 -6.94 5.02
CA VAL A 50 -5.03 -6.39 5.18
C VAL A 50 -4.08 -7.23 4.35
N ILE A 51 -3.32 -6.57 3.49
CA ILE A 51 -2.31 -7.19 2.64
C ILE A 51 -0.99 -7.18 3.41
N THR A 52 -0.33 -8.32 3.48
CA THR A 52 0.95 -8.43 4.19
C THR A 52 2.10 -7.86 3.36
N ASN A 53 3.19 -7.42 4.01
CA ASN A 53 4.36 -6.88 3.31
C ASN A 53 4.88 -7.82 2.21
N LYS A 54 4.87 -9.15 2.46
CA LYS A 54 5.31 -10.15 1.48
C LYS A 54 4.43 -10.19 0.22
N GLU A 55 3.13 -10.03 0.39
CA GLU A 55 2.18 -9.94 -0.73
C GLU A 55 2.36 -8.63 -1.48
N ILE A 56 2.58 -7.52 -0.75
CA ILE A 56 2.89 -6.22 -1.36
C ILE A 56 4.18 -6.25 -2.16
N GLU A 57 5.24 -6.88 -1.67
CA GLU A 57 6.48 -7.07 -2.43
C GLU A 57 6.21 -7.81 -3.74
N SER A 58 5.39 -8.87 -3.70
CA SER A 58 5.02 -9.63 -4.90
C SER A 58 4.20 -8.77 -5.90
N ILE A 59 3.36 -7.87 -5.40
CA ILE A 59 2.59 -6.93 -6.23
C ILE A 59 3.49 -5.83 -6.80
N LYS A 60 4.44 -5.29 -6.02
CA LYS A 60 5.40 -4.26 -6.46
C LYS A 60 6.32 -4.80 -7.57
N ILE A 61 6.82 -6.03 -7.44
CA ILE A 61 7.67 -6.68 -8.45
C ILE A 61 6.94 -6.84 -9.80
N SER A 62 5.61 -7.00 -9.78
CA SER A 62 4.82 -7.14 -11.02
C SER A 62 4.77 -5.84 -11.85
N GLN A 63 5.13 -4.70 -11.28
CA GLN A 63 5.09 -3.38 -11.94
C GLN A 63 6.46 -2.88 -12.41
N GLU A 64 7.55 -3.59 -12.10
CA GLU A 64 8.91 -3.21 -12.50
C GLU A 64 9.31 -3.72 -13.90
N ASP A 65 8.38 -4.31 -14.66
CA ASP A 65 8.60 -4.83 -16.03
C ASP A 65 8.08 -3.87 -17.14
N ASP A 66 8.01 -2.55 -16.91
CA ASP A 66 7.76 -1.55 -17.97
C ASP A 66 8.71 -0.33 -17.89
N ASP A 67 10.00 -0.56 -17.59
CA ASP A 67 11.06 0.42 -17.88
C ASP A 67 12.14 -0.23 -18.76
N ASN A 68 11.77 -0.53 -20.02
CA ASN A 68 12.75 -0.79 -21.09
C ASN A 68 12.92 0.45 -21.98
N GLU A 69 14.11 1.04 -21.82
CA GLU A 69 14.87 1.95 -22.69
C GLU A 69 14.55 3.45 -22.75
N GLY A 70 15.43 4.23 -22.12
CA GLY A 70 16.01 5.42 -22.73
C GLY A 70 17.52 5.21 -22.91
N LEU A 71 17.94 4.96 -24.15
CA LEU A 71 19.34 4.93 -24.60
C LEU A 71 20.03 6.27 -24.30
N ASP A 72 21.13 6.26 -23.55
CA ASP A 72 22.09 7.37 -23.55
C ASP A 72 23.05 7.18 -24.76
N ASP A 73 22.96 8.09 -25.74
CA ASP A 73 23.85 8.20 -26.93
C ASP A 73 25.23 8.79 -26.58
#